data_AF-A0A377Z650-F1
#
_entry.id   AF-A0A377Z650-F1
#
_cell.length_a   1.000
_cell.length_b   1.000
_cell.length_c   1.000
_cell.angle_alpha   90.00
_cell.angle_beta   90.00
_cell.angle_gamma   90.00
#
_symmetry.space_group_name_H-M   'P 1'
#
loop_
_entity.id
_entity.type
_entity.pdbx_description
1 polymer ?
#
loop_
_entity_poly.entity_id
_entity_poly.type
_entity_poly.pdbx_seq_one_letter_code
_entity_poly.pdbx_strand_id
1 'polypeptide(L)' 'MNAFNPAHFRAQFPALADAGVYLDSAATALKPLAVIDASDQFLSPERRQCPSQPVRRRPAADRALRGGPRSRGGVA' A
#
# COMPACT_ATOMS: atom_id res chain seq x y z
N MET A 1 -32.68 -6.52 11.72
CA MET A 1 -31.55 -7.29 11.16
C MET A 1 -31.76 -7.38 9.66
N ASN A 2 -30.76 -7.01 8.84
CA ASN A 2 -30.81 -7.33 7.42
C ASN A 2 -30.60 -8.85 7.25
N ALA A 3 -31.40 -9.51 6.43
CA ALA A 3 -31.32 -10.97 6.27
C ALA A 3 -30.10 -11.32 5.42
N PHE A 4 -29.27 -12.25 5.91
CA PHE A 4 -28.14 -12.75 5.14
C PHE A 4 -28.65 -13.72 4.06
N ASN A 5 -28.36 -13.41 2.79
CA ASN A 5 -28.67 -14.29 1.67
C ASN A 5 -27.38 -14.94 1.13
N PRO A 6 -27.14 -16.24 1.39
CA PRO A 6 -25.92 -16.93 0.97
C PRO A 6 -25.79 -17.05 -0.55
N ALA A 7 -26.90 -17.19 -1.28
CA ALA A 7 -26.86 -17.27 -2.74
C ALA A 7 -26.40 -15.94 -3.35
N HIS A 8 -26.92 -14.82 -2.82
CA HIS A 8 -26.51 -13.49 -3.23
C HIS A 8 -25.03 -13.21 -2.88
N PHE A 9 -24.56 -13.66 -1.72
CA PHE A 9 -23.16 -13.53 -1.33
C PHE A 9 -22.24 -14.30 -2.29
N ARG A 10 -22.57 -15.56 -2.62
CA ARG A 10 -21.74 -16.39 -3.51
C ARG A 10 -21.66 -15.85 -4.94
N ALA A 11 -22.71 -15.18 -5.42
CA ALA A 11 -22.72 -14.54 -6.74
C ALA A 11 -21.65 -13.43 -6.89
N GLN A 12 -21.12 -12.89 -5.78
CA GLN A 12 -20.06 -11.88 -5.81
C GLN A 12 -18.67 -12.46 -6.08
N PHE A 13 -18.49 -13.78 -6.10
CA PHE A 13 -17.19 -14.45 -6.24
C PHE A 13 -17.09 -15.17 -7.60
N PRO A 14 -16.59 -14.51 -8.65
CA PRO A 14 -16.50 -15.12 -9.99
C PRO A 14 -15.59 -16.36 -10.01
N ALA A 15 -14.58 -16.42 -9.13
CA ALA A 15 -13.70 -17.58 -8.99
C ALA A 15 -14.42 -18.88 -8.59
N LEU A 16 -15.62 -18.80 -7.98
CA LEU A 16 -16.41 -19.99 -7.63
C LEU A 16 -17.04 -20.67 -8.85
N ALA A 17 -17.17 -19.98 -10.00
CA ALA A 17 -17.70 -20.58 -11.22
C ALA A 17 -16.72 -21.58 -11.86
N ASP A 18 -15.42 -21.37 -11.67
CA ASP A 18 -14.34 -22.17 -12.25
C ASP A 18 -13.72 -23.16 -11.24
N ALA A 19 -13.58 -22.75 -9.97
CA ALA A 19 -12.91 -23.54 -8.93
C ALA A 19 -13.72 -24.74 -8.38
N GLY A 20 -14.97 -24.93 -8.81
CA GLY A 20 -15.85 -25.97 -8.28
C GLY A 20 -16.10 -25.78 -6.78
N VAL A 21 -15.75 -26.77 -5.96
CA VAL A 21 -15.90 -26.71 -4.49
C VAL A 21 -14.62 -26.20 -3.85
N TYR A 22 -14.57 -24.91 -3.55
CA TYR A 22 -13.46 -24.29 -2.84
C TYR A 22 -13.57 -24.52 -1.31
N LEU A 23 -12.70 -25.36 -0.75
CA LEU A 23 -12.69 -25.72 0.69
C LEU A 23 -11.46 -25.18 1.47
N ASP A 24 -10.71 -24.24 0.89
CA ASP A 24 -9.46 -23.73 1.48
C ASP A 24 -9.52 -22.23 1.85
N SER A 25 -10.70 -21.75 2.24
CA SER A 25 -10.90 -20.35 2.64
C SER A 25 -10.07 -19.92 3.86
N ALA A 26 -9.65 -20.88 4.69
CA ALA A 26 -8.82 -20.62 5.87
C ALA A 26 -7.36 -20.27 5.50
N ALA A 27 -6.83 -20.87 4.43
CA ALA A 27 -5.50 -20.51 3.95
C ALA A 27 -5.53 -19.22 3.12
N THR A 28 -6.55 -19.02 2.27
CA THR A 28 -6.71 -17.78 1.50
C THR A 28 -8.18 -17.56 1.11
N ALA A 29 -8.71 -16.36 1.35
CA ALA A 29 -10.09 -16.05 0.94
C ALA A 29 -10.15 -15.63 -0.54
N LEU A 30 -11.20 -16.06 -1.25
CA LEU A 30 -11.51 -15.57 -2.60
C LEU A 30 -11.91 -14.09 -2.55
N LYS A 31 -11.67 -13.36 -3.64
CA LYS A 31 -11.96 -11.93 -3.73
C LYS A 31 -13.35 -11.70 -4.34
N PRO A 32 -14.22 -10.90 -3.71
CA PRO A 32 -15.48 -10.49 -4.33
C PRO A 32 -15.22 -9.45 -5.43
N LEU A 33 -16.17 -9.29 -6.35
CA LEU A 33 -16.11 -8.33 -7.46
C LEU A 33 -15.70 -6.92 -7.02
N ALA A 34 -16.28 -6.41 -5.93
CA ALA A 34 -15.97 -5.08 -5.42
C ALA A 34 -14.46 -4.86 -5.13
N VAL A 35 -13.74 -5.90 -4.68
CA VAL A 35 -12.30 -5.81 -4.42
C VAL A 35 -11.50 -5.83 -5.72
N ILE A 36 -11.97 -6.60 -6.71
CA ILE A 36 -11.37 -6.65 -8.06
C ILE A 36 -11.55 -5.28 -8.73
N ASP A 37 -12.77 -4.75 -8.77
CA ASP A 37 -13.10 -3.45 -9.35
C ASP A 37 -12.33 -2.30 -8.69
N ALA A 38 -12.19 -2.34 -7.36
CA ALA A 38 -11.41 -1.33 -6.63
C ALA A 38 -9.91 -1.42 -6.94
N SER A 39 -9.37 -2.64 -7.10
CA SER A 39 -7.97 -2.87 -7.46
C SER A 39 -7.70 -2.40 -8.89
N ASP A 40 -8.60 -2.71 -9.82
CA ASP A 40 -8.52 -2.27 -11.20
C ASP A 40 -8.56 -0.74 -11.31
N GLN A 41 -9.45 -0.08 -10.55
CA GLN A 41 -9.49 1.39 -10.49
C GLN A 41 -8.21 2.00 -9.92
N PHE A 42 -7.57 1.35 -8.95
CA PHE A 42 -6.31 1.82 -8.37
C PHE A 42 -5.14 1.68 -9.35
N LEU A 43 -5.09 0.56 -10.08
CA LEU A 43 -4.02 0.26 -11.03
C LEU A 43 -4.24 0.89 -12.41
N SER A 44 -5.46 1.37 -12.68
CA SER A 44 -5.83 2.01 -13.93
C SER A 44 -4.96 3.26 -14.19
N PRO A 45 -4.40 3.40 -15.40
CA PRO A 45 -3.49 4.49 -15.74
C PRO A 45 -4.13 5.87 -15.64
N GLU A 46 -5.46 5.97 -15.69
CA GLU A 46 -6.20 7.23 -15.55
C GLU A 46 -6.03 7.87 -14.15
N ARG A 47 -5.72 7.07 -13.13
CA ARG A 47 -5.37 7.54 -11.77
C ARG A 47 -3.87 7.74 -11.57
N ARG A 48 -3.02 7.51 -12.58
CA ARG A 48 -1.60 7.95 -12.58
C ARG A 48 -1.43 9.45 -12.82
N GLN A 49 -2.50 10.24 -12.85
CA GLN A 49 -2.38 11.66 -12.60
C GLN A 49 -1.97 11.85 -11.14
N CYS A 50 -0.66 11.87 -10.89
CA CYS A 50 -0.11 12.54 -9.74
C CYS A 50 -0.47 14.04 -9.90
N PRO A 51 -1.40 14.63 -9.13
CA PRO A 51 -1.23 16.05 -8.83
C PRO A 51 0.11 16.11 -8.09
N SER A 52 1.05 16.88 -8.61
CA SER A 52 2.34 17.15 -7.99
C SER A 52 2.13 17.64 -6.56
N GLN A 53 2.05 16.73 -5.59
CA GLN A 53 2.12 17.04 -4.18
C GLN A 53 3.56 17.51 -3.96
N PRO A 54 3.80 18.79 -3.61
CA PRO A 54 5.15 19.24 -3.34
C PRO A 54 5.63 18.47 -2.12
N VAL A 55 6.62 17.60 -2.33
CA VAL A 55 7.35 16.90 -1.28
C VAL A 55 7.78 17.95 -0.27
N ARG A 56 7.11 18.01 0.89
CA ARG A 56 7.56 18.84 2.02
C ARG A 56 8.93 18.30 2.43
N ARG A 57 9.99 18.89 1.88
CA ARG A 57 11.36 18.64 2.31
C ARG A 57 11.41 18.92 3.81
N ARG A 58 11.73 17.90 4.61
CA ARG A 58 12.05 18.08 6.03
C ARG A 58 13.14 19.16 6.13
N PRO A 59 13.00 20.17 6.99
CA PRO A 59 14.04 21.18 7.17
C PRO A 59 15.31 20.51 7.69
N ALA A 60 16.44 20.79 7.05
CA ALA A 60 17.75 20.30 7.42
C ALA A 60 18.25 21.05 8.67
N ALA A 61 17.79 20.63 9.85
CA ALA A 61 18.37 21.03 11.13
C ALA A 61 19.32 19.92 11.59
N ASP A 62 20.56 19.95 11.09
CA ASP A 62 21.76 19.62 11.87
C ASP A 62 23.00 19.54 10.96
N ARG A 63 23.67 20.68 10.77
CA ARG A 63 25.03 20.71 10.23
C ARG A 63 25.82 21.85 10.88
N ALA A 64 25.93 21.84 12.20
CA ALA A 64 26.69 22.85 12.92
C ALA A 64 27.45 22.32 14.14
N LEU A 65 28.10 21.16 14.06
CA LEU A 65 29.10 20.73 15.07
C LEU A 65 30.24 19.93 14.44
N ARG A 66 31.05 20.55 13.57
CA ARG A 66 32.40 20.05 13.29
C ARG A 66 33.33 21.18 12.84
N GLY A 67 33.92 21.85 13.83
CA GLY A 67 34.94 22.88 13.63
C GLY A 67 35.68 23.16 14.93
N GLY A 68 36.57 22.25 15.34
CA GLY A 68 37.54 22.49 16.42
C GLY A 68 38.95 22.59 15.81
N PRO A 69 39.78 23.58 16.19
CA PRO A 69 41.05 23.87 15.55
C PRO A 69 42.12 22.81 15.87
N ARG A 70 42.92 22.48 14.84
CA ARG A 70 44.09 21.60 14.92
C ARG A 70 45.23 22.34 15.64
N SER A 71 45.60 21.90 16.84
CA SER A 71 46.85 22.33 17.49
C SER A 71 48.06 21.74 16.76
N ARG A 72 48.91 22.62 16.26
CA ARG A 72 50.24 22.33 15.71
C ARG A 72 51.17 21.86 16.84
N GLY A 73 51.97 20.85 16.56
CA GLY A 73 53.09 20.45 17.41
C GLY A 73 54.16 21.53 17.49
N GLY A 74 54.79 21.63 18.67
CA GLY A 74 55.91 22.51 18.97
C GLY A 74 56.90 21.77 19.88
N VAL A 75 58.12 21.64 19.37
CA VAL A 75 59.33 20.97 19.88
C VAL A 75 59.74 21.49 21.26
N ALA A 76 60.22 20.58 22.12
CA ALA A 76 61.20 20.85 23.17
C ALA A 76 62.18 19.68 23.22
#